data_AF-A0ABD4SY13-F1
#
_entry.id   AF-A0ABD4SY13-F1
#
_cell.length_a   1.000
_cell.length_b   1.000
_cell.length_c   1.000
_cell.angle_alpha   90.00
_cell.angle_beta   90.00
_cell.angle_gamma   90.00
#
_symmetry.space_group_name_H-M   'P 1'
#
loop_
_entity.id
_entity.type
_entity.pdbx_description
1 polymer ?
#
loop_
_entity_poly.entity_id
_entity_poly.type
_entity_poly.pdbx_seq_one_letter_code
_entity_poly.pdbx_strand_id
1 'polypeptide(L)'
;MASAFSLAPRYRLDDESPWLRGIDPLRQYHIQVNGDRQTLDVIPGLRVSTAELKLTLGQVRSLAPGEALRIPVGLESWLDIHCVSDNCYGLASNLQGAPVWHLLDAEALESLLMTAHPDWQSNMTTLDLGRQQIFQPRQPAAV
;
A
#
# COMPACT_ATOMS: atom_id res chain seq x y z
N MET A 1 -12.22 -26.20 -9.61
CA MET A 1 -12.19 -24.72 -9.55
C MET A 1 -10.85 -24.33 -8.98
N ALA A 2 -9.98 -23.69 -9.77
CA ALA A 2 -8.68 -23.26 -9.27
C ALA A 2 -8.88 -21.95 -8.51
N SER A 3 -8.71 -21.97 -7.19
CA SER A 3 -8.54 -20.74 -6.43
C SER A 3 -7.15 -20.20 -6.74
N ALA A 4 -7.07 -19.16 -7.57
CA ALA A 4 -5.81 -18.49 -7.81
C ALA A 4 -5.35 -17.84 -6.50
N PHE A 5 -4.25 -18.34 -5.93
CA PHE A 5 -3.55 -17.68 -4.85
C PHE A 5 -2.50 -16.79 -5.50
N SER A 6 -2.81 -15.50 -5.66
CA SER A 6 -1.86 -14.51 -6.18
C SER A 6 -0.78 -14.27 -5.12
N LEU A 7 0.37 -14.91 -5.29
CA LEU A 7 1.62 -14.49 -4.66
C LEU A 7 2.13 -13.28 -5.44
N ALA A 8 2.02 -12.10 -4.86
CA ALA A 8 2.76 -10.95 -5.36
C ALA A 8 4.27 -11.18 -5.14
N PRO A 9 5.13 -10.85 -6.11
CA PRO A 9 6.55 -10.78 -5.87
C PRO A 9 6.78 -9.81 -4.70
N ARG A 10 7.75 -10.14 -3.84
CA ARG A 10 8.12 -9.26 -2.72
C ARG A 10 8.68 -7.97 -3.29
N TYR A 11 7.93 -6.89 -3.13
CA TYR A 11 8.28 -5.56 -3.61
C TYR A 11 9.46 -5.00 -2.84
N ARG A 12 10.46 -4.53 -3.61
CA ARG A 12 11.66 -3.88 -3.10
C ARG A 12 11.86 -2.53 -3.78
N LEU A 13 12.59 -1.62 -3.15
CA LEU A 13 12.86 -0.30 -3.75
C LEU A 13 13.83 -0.35 -4.93
N ASP A 14 14.70 -1.36 -4.97
CA ASP A 14 15.70 -1.60 -6.00
C ASP A 14 15.18 -2.44 -7.18
N ASP A 15 13.90 -2.82 -7.20
CA ASP A 15 13.34 -3.64 -8.26
C ASP A 15 13.37 -2.93 -9.63
N GLU A 16 13.84 -3.65 -10.64
CA GLU A 16 13.80 -3.20 -12.05
C GLU A 16 12.35 -3.11 -12.59
N SER A 17 11.38 -3.71 -11.89
CA SER A 17 9.95 -3.64 -12.18
C SER A 17 9.24 -2.63 -11.26
N PRO A 18 8.68 -1.53 -11.79
CA PRO A 18 8.06 -0.49 -10.97
C PRO A 18 6.69 -0.95 -10.46
N TRP A 19 6.67 -1.63 -9.31
CA TRP A 19 5.44 -2.01 -8.62
C TRP A 19 4.71 -0.78 -8.07
N LEU A 20 5.44 0.24 -7.62
CA LEU A 20 4.86 1.52 -7.20
C LEU A 20 4.71 2.44 -8.41
N ARG A 21 3.47 2.66 -8.86
CA ARG A 21 3.17 3.60 -9.95
C ARG A 21 3.25 5.06 -9.47
N GLY A 22 2.89 5.30 -8.22
CA GLY A 22 3.00 6.63 -7.60
C GLY A 22 2.17 6.76 -6.33
N ILE A 23 2.29 7.93 -5.69
CA ILE A 23 1.60 8.31 -4.47
C ILE A 23 0.87 9.65 -4.66
N ASP A 24 -0.45 9.61 -4.73
CA ASP A 24 -1.24 10.80 -5.06
C ASP A 24 -1.24 11.86 -3.92
N PRO A 25 -1.79 13.07 -4.15
CA PRO A 25 -1.86 14.11 -3.12
C PRO A 25 -2.68 13.73 -1.88
N LEU A 26 -3.56 12.73 -1.99
CA LEU A 26 -4.31 12.18 -0.87
C LEU A 26 -3.51 11.10 -0.14
N ARG A 27 -2.24 10.90 -0.49
CA ARG A 27 -1.33 9.88 0.06
C ARG A 27 -1.86 8.47 -0.15
N GLN A 28 -2.54 8.20 -1.27
CA GLN A 28 -2.87 6.83 -1.66
C GLN A 28 -1.71 6.23 -2.45
N TYR A 29 -1.34 4.99 -2.15
CA TYR A 29 -0.31 4.23 -2.85
C TYR A 29 -0.93 3.49 -4.02
N HIS A 30 -0.50 3.83 -5.23
CA HIS A 30 -0.96 3.20 -6.46
C HIS A 30 0.01 2.08 -6.84
N ILE A 31 -0.37 0.83 -6.57
CA ILE A 31 0.50 -0.34 -6.68
C ILE A 31 0.03 -1.26 -7.81
N GLN A 32 0.94 -1.64 -8.70
CA GLN A 32 0.71 -2.64 -9.74
C GLN A 32 0.74 -4.03 -9.11
N VAL A 33 -0.34 -4.78 -9.25
CA VAL A 33 -0.44 -6.13 -8.67
C VAL A 33 0.35 -7.11 -9.52
N ASN A 34 1.27 -7.87 -8.91
CA ASN A 34 2.08 -8.88 -9.59
C ASN A 34 2.89 -8.35 -10.78
N GLY A 35 3.22 -7.05 -10.80
CA GLY A 35 3.88 -6.41 -11.94
C GLY A 35 2.99 -6.25 -13.20
N ASP A 36 1.69 -6.54 -13.10
CA ASP A 36 0.74 -6.28 -14.17
C ASP A 36 0.45 -4.76 -14.24
N ARG A 37 0.86 -4.15 -15.35
CA ARG A 37 0.68 -2.72 -15.60
C ARG A 37 -0.78 -2.31 -15.77
N GLN A 38 -1.67 -3.26 -16.05
CA GLN A 38 -3.11 -2.99 -16.23
C GLN A 38 -3.90 -3.10 -14.93
N THR A 39 -3.35 -3.80 -13.94
CA THR A 39 -4.03 -4.08 -12.68
C THR A 39 -3.42 -3.24 -11.57
N LEU A 40 -4.15 -2.18 -11.20
CA LEU A 40 -3.75 -1.23 -10.17
C LEU A 40 -4.60 -1.41 -8.92
N ASP A 41 -3.94 -1.54 -7.79
CA ASP A 41 -4.57 -1.49 -6.46
C ASP A 41 -4.20 -0.18 -5.76
N VAL A 42 -5.07 0.25 -4.85
CA VAL A 42 -4.97 1.53 -4.16
C VAL A 42 -4.94 1.26 -2.66
N ILE A 43 -3.75 1.36 -2.08
CA ILE A 43 -3.57 1.20 -0.63
C ILE A 43 -3.60 2.57 0.03
N PRO A 44 -4.43 2.79 1.05
CA PRO A 44 -4.44 4.06 1.78
C PRO A 44 -3.13 4.23 2.57
N GLY A 45 -2.46 5.37 2.38
CA GLY A 45 -1.28 5.73 3.16
C GLY A 45 -1.60 6.42 4.48
N LEU A 46 -0.58 6.52 5.32
CA LEU A 46 -0.67 7.13 6.65
C LEU A 46 -0.94 8.64 6.56
N ARG A 47 -1.83 9.12 7.44
CA ARG A 47 -2.19 10.54 7.60
C ARG A 47 -2.16 10.91 9.07
N VAL A 48 -0.96 10.96 9.62
CA VAL A 48 -0.71 11.13 11.05
C VAL A 48 0.28 12.27 11.29
N SER A 49 0.33 12.79 12.51
CA SER A 49 1.35 13.75 12.91
C SER A 49 2.76 13.15 12.88
N THR A 50 3.81 13.97 12.87
CA THR A 50 5.20 13.49 12.91
C THR A 50 5.51 12.67 14.17
N ALA A 51 4.85 12.99 15.31
CA ALA A 51 5.02 12.23 16.55
C ALA A 51 4.40 10.84 16.43
N GLU A 52 3.18 10.75 15.92
CA GLU A 52 2.50 9.49 15.65
C GLU A 52 3.24 8.65 14.61
N LEU A 53 3.77 9.27 13.54
CA LEU A 53 4.59 8.57 12.54
C LEU A 53 5.78 7.85 13.19
N LYS A 54 6.50 8.51 14.11
CA LYS A 54 7.63 7.90 14.82
C LYS A 54 7.19 6.71 15.67
N LEU A 55 6.05 6.84 16.36
CA LEU A 55 5.49 5.74 17.15
C LEU A 55 5.08 4.56 16.26
N THR A 56 4.39 4.84 15.15
CA THR A 56 3.97 3.82 14.19
C THR A 56 5.16 3.09 13.58
N LEU A 57 6.21 3.80 13.15
CA LEU A 57 7.44 3.16 12.64
C LEU A 57 8.12 2.31 13.71
N GLY A 58 8.14 2.78 14.96
CA GLY A 58 8.64 2.00 16.09
C GLY A 58 7.85 0.69 16.28
N GLN A 59 6.52 0.75 16.23
CA GLN A 59 5.64 -0.42 16.34
C GLN A 59 5.85 -1.41 15.19
N VAL A 60 5.93 -0.91 13.95
CA VAL A 60 6.18 -1.76 12.77
C VAL A 60 7.51 -2.49 12.90
N ARG A 61 8.57 -1.81 13.32
CA ARG A 61 9.90 -2.41 13.54
C ARG A 61 9.94 -3.42 14.68
N SER A 62 9.03 -3.33 15.64
CA SER A 62 8.94 -4.28 16.76
C SER A 62 8.12 -5.53 16.46
N LEU A 63 7.43 -5.60 15.31
CA LEU A 63 6.60 -6.76 14.96
C LEU A 63 7.45 -8.02 14.80
N ALA A 64 7.14 -9.05 15.58
CA ALA A 64 7.69 -10.39 15.40
C ALA A 64 6.97 -11.15 14.27
N PRO A 65 7.61 -12.16 13.65
CA PRO A 65 6.95 -13.04 12.69
C PRO A 65 5.62 -13.62 13.23
N GLY A 66 4.56 -13.49 12.45
CA GLY A 66 3.19 -13.88 12.80
C GLY A 66 2.35 -12.78 13.46
N GLU A 67 2.95 -11.66 13.87
CA GLU A 67 2.22 -10.53 14.44
C GLU A 67 1.64 -9.59 13.38
N ALA A 68 0.63 -8.81 13.78
CA ALA A 68 0.00 -7.82 12.93
C ALA A 68 -0.23 -6.51 13.67
N LEU A 69 -0.15 -5.41 12.93
CA LEU A 69 -0.45 -4.06 13.39
C LEU A 69 -1.55 -3.46 12.52
N ARG A 70 -2.60 -2.95 13.16
CA ARG A 70 -3.71 -2.27 12.50
C ARG A 70 -3.67 -0.79 12.80
N ILE A 71 -3.53 0.04 11.77
CA ILE A 71 -3.32 1.48 11.90
C ILE A 71 -4.48 2.25 11.25
N PRO A 72 -5.07 3.26 11.91
CA PRO A 72 -6.08 4.10 11.28
C PRO A 72 -5.43 5.01 10.22
N VAL A 73 -6.00 5.02 9.02
CA VAL A 73 -5.52 5.83 7.87
C VAL A 73 -6.60 6.79 7.33
N GLY A 74 -7.76 6.81 7.97
CA GLY A 74 -8.89 7.69 7.70
C GLY A 74 -9.99 7.48 8.75
N LEU A 75 -11.17 8.08 8.52
CA LEU A 75 -12.30 7.96 9.45
C LEU A 75 -12.85 6.54 9.57
N GLU A 76 -12.86 5.79 8.46
CA GLU A 76 -13.40 4.41 8.39
C GLU A 76 -12.44 3.46 7.66
N SER A 77 -11.16 3.82 7.57
CA SER A 77 -10.17 3.07 6.80
C SER A 77 -8.99 2.67 7.69
N TRP A 78 -8.54 1.44 7.49
CA TRP A 78 -7.48 0.81 8.26
C TRP A 78 -6.42 0.26 7.32
N LEU A 79 -5.16 0.35 7.75
CA LEU A 79 -4.05 -0.33 7.12
C LEU A 79 -3.63 -1.49 8.04
N ASP A 80 -3.80 -2.71 7.56
CA ASP A 80 -3.40 -3.93 8.25
C ASP A 80 -2.02 -4.37 7.74
N ILE A 81 -1.03 -4.32 8.62
CA ILE A 81 0.36 -4.72 8.34
C ILE A 81 0.63 -6.03 9.07
N HIS A 82 1.02 -7.06 8.33
CA HIS A 82 1.37 -8.37 8.89
C HIS A 82 2.87 -8.62 8.75
N CYS A 83 3.55 -9.00 9.83
CA CYS A 83 4.91 -9.51 9.75
C CYS A 83 4.82 -11.01 9.39
N VAL A 84 5.09 -11.36 8.13
CA VAL A 84 5.01 -12.74 7.64
C VAL A 84 6.23 -13.54 8.08
N SER A 85 7.40 -12.92 7.98
CA SER A 85 8.69 -13.44 8.45
C SER A 85 9.69 -12.29 8.59
N ASP A 86 10.91 -12.59 9.03
CA ASP A 86 11.98 -11.61 9.12
C ASP A 86 12.15 -10.86 7.78
N ASN A 87 12.06 -9.53 7.83
CA ASN A 87 12.15 -8.65 6.68
C ASN A 87 11.07 -8.91 5.58
N CYS A 88 9.94 -9.53 5.92
CA CYS A 88 8.85 -9.77 4.97
C CYS A 88 7.52 -9.34 5.60
N TYR A 89 6.93 -8.28 5.06
CA TYR A 89 5.68 -7.71 5.52
C TYR A 89 4.60 -7.87 4.47
N GLY A 90 3.37 -8.12 4.90
CA GLY A 90 2.20 -8.21 4.05
C GLY A 90 1.22 -7.07 4.31
N LEU A 91 0.76 -6.41 3.25
CA LEU A 91 -0.40 -5.53 3.28
C LEU A 91 -1.57 -6.26 2.64
N ALA A 92 -2.62 -6.49 3.41
CA ALA A 92 -3.84 -7.14 2.92
C ALA A 92 -4.75 -6.10 2.25
N SER A 93 -5.27 -6.44 1.07
CA SER A 93 -6.26 -5.64 0.35
C SER A 93 -7.30 -6.53 -0.33
N ASN A 94 -8.32 -5.90 -0.90
CA ASN A 94 -9.34 -6.58 -1.68
C ASN A 94 -9.48 -5.88 -3.03
N LEU A 95 -9.07 -6.57 -4.09
CA LEU A 95 -9.13 -6.06 -5.45
C LEU A 95 -10.17 -6.84 -6.24
N GLN A 96 -11.21 -6.13 -6.72
CA GLN A 96 -12.31 -6.72 -7.52
C GLN A 96 -12.99 -7.93 -6.85
N GLY A 97 -13.08 -7.94 -5.52
CA GLY A 97 -13.69 -9.04 -4.76
C GLY A 97 -12.74 -10.19 -4.45
N ALA A 98 -11.48 -10.14 -4.92
CA ALA A 98 -10.45 -11.12 -4.62
C ALA A 98 -9.49 -10.57 -3.54
N PRO A 99 -9.16 -11.35 -2.50
CA PRO A 99 -8.15 -10.96 -1.52
C PRO A 99 -6.76 -10.93 -2.19
N VAL A 100 -6.02 -9.85 -1.94
CA VAL A 100 -4.66 -9.65 -2.45
C VAL A 100 -3.74 -9.36 -1.27
N TRP A 101 -2.53 -9.90 -1.34
CA TRP A 101 -1.46 -9.66 -0.37
C TRP A 101 -0.28 -9.04 -1.10
N HIS A 102 0.04 -7.81 -0.73
CA HIS A 102 1.22 -7.11 -1.22
C HIS A 102 2.36 -7.39 -0.26
N LEU A 103 3.36 -8.14 -0.71
CA LEU A 103 4.53 -8.47 0.10
C LEU A 103 5.60 -7.40 -0.11
N LEU A 104 6.17 -6.89 0.97
CA LEU A 104 7.23 -5.87 0.95
C LEU A 104 8.38 -6.30 1.85
N ASP A 105 9.59 -5.84 1.53
CA ASP A 105 10.65 -5.80 2.53
C ASP A 105 10.47 -4.64 3.52
N ALA A 106 11.26 -4.64 4.59
CA ALA A 106 11.22 -3.60 5.62
C ALA A 106 11.47 -2.21 5.03
N GLU A 107 12.42 -2.10 4.10
CA GLU A 107 12.83 -0.84 3.51
C GLU A 107 11.73 -0.23 2.63
N ALA A 108 11.08 -1.05 1.80
CA ALA A 108 9.96 -0.64 0.97
C ALA A 108 8.75 -0.26 1.81
N LEU A 109 8.41 -1.06 2.84
CA LEU A 109 7.32 -0.73 3.76
C LEU A 109 7.59 0.59 4.49
N GLU A 110 8.75 0.75 5.11
CA GLU A 110 9.09 1.99 5.82
C GLU A 110 9.09 3.19 4.89
N SER A 111 9.58 3.04 3.66
CA SER A 111 9.57 4.13 2.67
C SER A 111 8.16 4.55 2.29
N LEU A 112 7.21 3.60 2.15
CA LEU A 112 5.80 3.93 1.98
C LEU A 112 5.26 4.70 3.19
N LEU A 113 5.50 4.21 4.42
CA LEU A 113 4.99 4.86 5.63
C LEU A 113 5.60 6.26 5.84
N MET A 114 6.87 6.45 5.47
CA MET A 114 7.56 7.74 5.53
C MET A 114 6.95 8.80 4.64
N THR A 115 6.11 8.44 3.67
CA THR A 115 5.36 9.41 2.88
C THR A 115 4.27 10.10 3.68
N ALA A 116 4.07 9.78 4.96
CA ALA A 116 3.24 10.57 5.88
C ALA A 116 3.97 11.80 6.45
N HIS A 117 5.30 11.86 6.32
CA HIS A 117 6.08 12.99 6.81
C HIS A 117 5.59 14.32 6.18
N PRO A 118 5.54 15.44 6.93
CA PRO A 118 5.08 16.72 6.40
C PRO A 118 5.94 17.23 5.24
N ASP A 119 7.25 16.96 5.27
CA ASP A 119 8.17 17.38 4.22
C ASP A 119 8.09 16.53 2.95
N TRP A 120 7.33 15.43 2.97
CA TRP A 120 7.14 14.61 1.78
C TRP A 120 6.28 15.37 0.77
N GLN A 121 6.78 15.46 -0.48
CA GLN A 121 6.11 16.14 -1.58
C GLN A 121 5.83 15.14 -2.70
N SER A 122 4.59 15.13 -3.19
CA SER A 122 4.22 14.37 -4.38
C SER A 122 4.89 15.01 -5.59
N ASN A 123 5.54 14.21 -6.45
CA ASN A 123 6.11 14.72 -7.68
C ASN A 123 4.99 15.02 -8.72
N MET A 124 5.23 15.97 -9.62
CA MET A 124 4.22 16.46 -10.58
C MET A 124 3.59 15.36 -11.45
N THR A 125 4.33 14.30 -11.77
CA THR A 125 3.86 13.14 -12.56
C THR A 125 2.78 12.34 -11.85
N THR A 126 2.66 12.48 -10.54
CA THR A 126 1.74 11.72 -9.69
C THR A 126 0.41 12.43 -9.46
N LEU A 127 0.32 13.72 -9.81
CA LEU A 127 -0.92 14.51 -9.75
C LEU A 127 -2.02 13.97 -10.68
N ASP A 128 -1.62 13.34 -11.79
CA ASP A 128 -2.56 12.80 -12.77
C ASP A 128 -3.15 11.43 -12.37
N LEU A 129 -2.53 10.69 -11.43
CA LEU A 129 -3.07 9.40 -10.97
C LEU A 129 -4.41 9.55 -10.24
N GLY A 130 -4.51 10.56 -9.35
CA GLY A 130 -5.78 10.89 -8.69
C GLY A 130 -6.85 11.35 -9.68
N ARG A 131 -6.46 12.03 -10.77
CA ARG A 131 -7.38 12.50 -11.82
C ARG A 131 -7.87 11.36 -12.72
N GLN A 132 -7.02 10.39 -13.02
CA GLN A 132 -7.39 9.22 -13.84
C GLN A 132 -8.51 8.38 -13.19
N GLN A 133 -8.61 8.35 -11.86
CA GLN A 133 -9.71 7.68 -11.15
C GLN A 133 -11.04 8.43 -11.23
N ILE A 134 -11.02 9.76 -11.31
CA ILE A 134 -12.26 10.57 -11.44
C ILE A 134 -12.93 10.34 -12.80
N PHE A 135 -12.13 10.05 -13.83
CA PHE A 135 -12.61 9.81 -15.20
C PHE A 135 -12.85 8.34 -15.55
N GLN A 136 -12.60 7.39 -14.64
CA GLN A 136 -13.06 6.03 -14.85
C GLN A 136 -14.57 5.97 -14.56
N PRO A 137 -15.40 5.46 -15.49
CA PRO A 137 -16.81 5.27 -15.22
C PRO A 137 -16.94 4.30 -14.05
N ARG A 138 -17.50 4.77 -12.92
CA ARG A 138 -17.94 3.90 -11.83
C ARG A 138 -18.94 2.91 -12.44
N GLN A 139 -18.55 1.63 -12.54
CA GLN A 139 -19.53 0.58 -12.78
C GLN A 139 -20.47 0.58 -11.57
N PRO A 140 -21.81 0.66 -11.78
CA PRO A 140 -22.74 0.56 -10.67
C PRO A 140 -22.60 -0.82 -10.03
N ALA A 141 -22.61 -0.84 -8.69
CA ALA A 141 -22.71 -2.07 -7.92
C ALA A 141 -23.98 -2.81 -8.37
N ALA A 142 -23.81 -4.03 -8.90
CA ALA A 142 -24.93 -4.88 -9.25
C ALA A 142 -25.64 -5.32 -7.96
N VAL A 143 -26.96 -5.13 -7.92
CA VAL A 143 -27.90 -5.60 -6.89
C VAL A 143 -28.25 -7.07 -7.17
#